data_AF-A0A6I6RXH1-F1
#
_entry.id   AF-A0A6I6RXH1-F1
#
_cell.length_a   1.000
_cell.length_b   1.000
_cell.length_c   1.000
_cell.angle_alpha   90.00
_cell.angle_beta   90.00
_cell.angle_gamma   90.00
#
_symmetry.space_group_name_H-M   'P 1'
#
loop_
_entity.id
_entity.type
_entity.pdbx_description
1 polymer ?
#
loop_
_entity_poly.entity_id
_entity_poly.type
_entity_poly.pdbx_seq_one_letter_code
_entity_poly.pdbx_strand_id
1 'polypeptide(L)'
;MTGHTNDTARLLPWASPDGKPCILLPGDGTGYVSRLADRVEREQLGSAAVLIAEARKVLHGRAWTSGELHLLAVELTESLHTVHRVAESRGARLPVADGEDEDEDDGREDDDRIDGDADGGDMPRAIPNPGAPATR
;
A
#
# COMPACT_ATOMS: atom_id res chain seq x y z
N MET A 1 -9.04 13.69 28.65
CA MET A 1 -9.45 13.36 27.26
C MET A 1 -8.46 14.04 26.33
N THR A 2 -7.40 13.33 25.94
CA THR A 2 -6.48 13.82 24.91
C THR A 2 -7.19 13.70 23.56
N GLY A 3 -7.66 14.84 23.04
CA GLY A 3 -8.17 14.90 21.67
C GLY A 3 -7.01 14.62 20.74
N HIS A 4 -7.02 13.47 20.08
CA HIS A 4 -6.05 13.16 19.03
C HIS A 4 -6.46 13.98 17.82
N THR A 5 -5.87 15.16 17.68
CA THR A 5 -5.99 15.97 16.46
C THR A 5 -5.38 15.14 15.33
N ASN A 6 -6.16 14.82 14.31
CA ASN A 6 -5.62 14.27 13.08
C ASN A 6 -4.98 15.44 12.33
N ASP A 7 -3.65 15.54 12.39
CA ASP A 7 -2.86 16.64 11.81
C ASP A 7 -2.84 16.63 10.28
N THR A 8 -3.43 15.60 9.65
CA THR A 8 -3.45 15.46 8.19
C THR A 8 -4.80 15.85 7.59
N ALA A 9 -4.75 16.58 6.47
CA ALA A 9 -5.95 16.90 5.71
C ALA A 9 -6.55 15.63 5.09
N ARG A 10 -7.85 15.43 5.23
CA ARG A 10 -8.55 14.21 4.78
C ARG A 10 -9.10 14.38 3.37
N LEU A 11 -8.70 13.50 2.45
CA LEU A 11 -9.39 13.33 1.17
C LEU A 11 -10.79 12.75 1.39
N LEU A 12 -11.82 13.40 0.86
CA LEU A 12 -13.21 12.93 0.96
C LEU A 12 -13.53 11.91 -0.15
N PRO A 13 -14.42 10.93 0.11
CA PRO A 13 -14.74 9.86 -0.85
C PRO A 13 -15.64 10.32 -2.01
N TRP A 14 -16.00 11.61 -2.06
CA TRP A 14 -16.71 12.26 -3.17
C TRP A 14 -15.89 13.40 -3.74
N ALA A 15 -16.09 13.68 -5.03
CA ALA A 15 -15.54 14.82 -5.73
C ALA A 15 -16.56 15.98 -5.79
N SER A 16 -16.11 17.16 -6.20
CA SER A 16 -17.03 18.24 -6.59
C SER A 16 -17.79 17.85 -7.86
N PRO A 17 -18.89 18.56 -8.19
CA PRO A 17 -19.59 18.35 -9.46
C PRO A 17 -18.68 18.46 -10.69
N ASP A 18 -17.62 19.28 -10.61
CA ASP A 18 -16.60 19.44 -11.66
C ASP A 18 -15.51 18.36 -11.63
N GLY A 19 -15.66 17.32 -10.80
CA GLY A 19 -14.71 16.22 -10.66
C GLY A 19 -13.46 16.53 -9.83
N LYS A 20 -13.36 17.68 -9.17
CA LYS A 20 -12.19 18.04 -8.38
C LYS A 20 -12.15 17.29 -7.04
N PRO A 21 -10.97 16.88 -6.54
CA PRO A 21 -10.85 16.31 -5.20
C PRO A 21 -11.41 17.26 -4.13
N CYS A 22 -12.13 16.71 -3.16
CA CYS A 22 -12.61 17.46 -2.01
C CYS A 22 -11.78 17.09 -0.78
N ILE A 23 -11.25 18.09 -0.08
CA ILE A 23 -10.38 17.91 1.08
C ILE A 23 -11.07 18.51 2.32
N LEU A 24 -11.08 17.75 3.40
CA LEU A 24 -11.48 18.19 4.73
C LEU A 24 -10.22 18.58 5.51
N LEU A 25 -10.24 19.78 6.11
CA LEU A 25 -9.11 20.28 6.89
C LEU A 25 -8.89 19.46 8.18
N PRO A 26 -7.64 19.41 8.70
CA PRO A 26 -7.29 18.76 9.95
C PRO A 26 -8.24 19.09 11.11
N GLY A 27 -8.47 18.12 11.98
CA GLY A 27 -9.38 18.25 13.12
C GLY A 27 -9.41 16.97 13.97
N ASP A 28 -10.31 16.88 14.93
CA ASP A 28 -10.42 15.71 15.82
C ASP A 28 -10.86 14.40 15.13
N GLY A 29 -11.17 14.44 13.84
CA GLY A 29 -11.65 13.29 13.06
C GLY A 29 -13.07 12.82 13.44
N THR A 30 -13.71 13.41 14.44
CA THR A 30 -15.04 13.00 14.93
C THR A 30 -16.18 13.84 14.41
N GLY A 31 -15.90 14.97 13.75
CA GLY A 31 -16.90 15.87 13.17
C GLY A 31 -17.91 15.21 12.21
N TYR A 32 -19.03 15.90 11.97
CA TYR A 32 -20.12 15.39 11.12
C TYR A 32 -19.66 14.95 9.73
N VAL A 33 -18.79 15.75 9.07
CA VAL A 33 -18.27 15.46 7.74
C VAL A 33 -17.39 14.20 7.75
N SER A 34 -16.58 14.01 8.79
CA SER A 34 -15.76 12.79 8.95
C SER A 34 -16.63 11.54 9.05
N ARG A 35 -17.69 11.58 9.88
CA ARG A 35 -18.62 10.44 10.00
C ARG A 35 -19.41 10.19 8.71
N LEU A 36 -19.76 11.26 8.00
CA LEU A 36 -20.39 11.15 6.68
C LEU A 36 -19.45 10.48 5.69
N ALA A 37 -18.18 10.89 5.67
CA ALA A 37 -17.14 10.28 4.85
C ALA A 37 -16.96 8.79 5.18
N ASP A 38 -16.90 8.42 6.47
CA ASP A 38 -16.79 7.00 6.87
C ASP A 38 -17.98 6.17 6.40
N ARG A 39 -19.19 6.75 6.43
CA ARG A 39 -20.39 6.09 5.91
C ARG A 39 -20.33 5.90 4.40
N VAL A 40 -20.00 6.94 3.65
CA VAL A 40 -19.90 6.87 2.18
C VAL A 40 -18.80 5.89 1.76
N GLU A 41 -17.63 5.91 2.41
CA GLU A 41 -16.57 4.92 2.17
C GLU A 41 -17.09 3.49 2.37
N ARG A 42 -17.85 3.23 3.44
CA ARG A 42 -18.43 1.90 3.71
C ARG A 42 -19.44 1.48 2.65
N GLU A 43 -20.31 2.40 2.24
CA GLU A 43 -21.31 2.15 1.19
C GLU A 43 -20.65 1.86 -0.16
N GLN A 44 -19.64 2.65 -0.55
CA GLN A 44 -18.87 2.44 -1.77
C GLN A 44 -18.15 1.07 -1.78
N LEU A 45 -17.50 0.69 -0.67
CA LEU A 45 -16.87 -0.62 -0.55
C LEU A 45 -17.89 -1.77 -0.58
N GLY A 46 -19.06 -1.57 0.01
CA GLY A 46 -20.17 -2.53 -0.06
C GLY A 46 -20.67 -2.73 -1.50
N SER A 47 -20.90 -1.64 -2.23
CA SER A 47 -21.29 -1.68 -3.64
C SER A 47 -20.24 -2.36 -4.52
N ALA A 48 -18.95 -2.09 -4.27
CA ALA A 48 -17.85 -2.76 -4.97
C ALA A 48 -17.85 -4.28 -4.70
N ALA A 49 -18.10 -4.71 -3.47
CA ALA A 49 -18.19 -6.13 -3.13
C ALA A 49 -19.35 -6.84 -3.86
N VAL A 50 -20.51 -6.17 -3.97
CA VAL A 50 -21.65 -6.68 -4.74
C VAL A 50 -21.29 -6.80 -6.23
N LEU A 51 -20.72 -5.74 -6.83
CA LEU A 51 -20.31 -5.77 -8.24
C LEU A 51 -19.30 -6.89 -8.52
N ILE A 52 -18.32 -7.10 -7.64
CA ILE A 52 -17.36 -8.20 -7.77
C ILE A 52 -18.07 -9.56 -7.76
N ALA A 53 -19.07 -9.74 -6.90
CA ALA A 53 -19.83 -10.99 -6.84
C ALA A 53 -20.63 -11.23 -8.14
N GLU A 54 -21.28 -10.20 -8.68
CA GLU A 54 -22.01 -10.29 -9.94
C GLU A 54 -21.07 -10.51 -11.14
N ALA A 55 -19.95 -9.78 -11.20
CA ALA A 55 -18.92 -9.95 -12.22
C ALA A 55 -18.40 -11.39 -12.26
N ARG A 56 -18.17 -12.01 -11.10
CA ARG A 56 -17.78 -13.42 -11.01
C ARG A 56 -18.83 -14.37 -11.57
N LYS A 57 -20.12 -14.13 -11.31
CA LYS A 57 -21.21 -14.94 -11.87
C LYS A 57 -21.28 -14.81 -13.39
N VAL A 58 -21.22 -13.57 -13.90
CA VAL A 58 -21.18 -13.31 -15.35
C VAL A 58 -20.01 -14.07 -15.94
N LEU A 59 -18.77 -13.82 -15.48
CA LEU A 59 -17.54 -14.44 -15.97
C LEU A 59 -17.44 -15.96 -15.72
N HIS A 60 -18.32 -16.56 -14.94
CA HIS A 60 -18.40 -18.02 -14.82
C HIS A 60 -19.20 -18.64 -15.98
N GLY A 61 -20.20 -17.93 -16.50
CA GLY A 61 -21.13 -18.46 -17.51
C GLY A 61 -20.51 -18.78 -18.88
N ARG A 62 -19.32 -18.26 -19.20
CA ARG A 62 -18.56 -18.52 -20.45
C ARG A 62 -19.31 -18.31 -21.76
N ALA A 63 -20.39 -17.53 -21.71
CA ALA A 63 -21.28 -17.25 -22.83
C ALA A 63 -21.55 -15.74 -22.88
N TRP A 64 -20.52 -14.96 -23.21
CA TRP A 64 -20.60 -13.50 -23.30
C TRP A 64 -20.28 -13.02 -24.70
N THR A 65 -20.93 -11.94 -25.07
CA THR A 65 -20.59 -11.11 -26.20
C THR A 65 -19.45 -10.15 -25.84
N SER A 66 -18.77 -9.62 -26.86
CA SER A 66 -17.78 -8.56 -26.66
C SER A 66 -18.38 -7.30 -26.01
N GLY A 67 -19.67 -7.02 -26.24
CA GLY A 67 -20.36 -5.87 -25.65
C GLY A 67 -20.58 -6.03 -24.15
N GLU A 68 -20.97 -7.22 -23.70
CA GLU A 68 -21.12 -7.53 -22.27
C GLU A 68 -19.79 -7.46 -21.53
N LEU A 69 -18.71 -7.98 -22.12
CA LEU A 69 -17.37 -7.86 -21.54
C LEU A 69 -16.89 -6.40 -21.49
N HIS A 70 -17.18 -5.61 -22.52
CA HIS A 70 -16.83 -4.19 -22.54
C HIS A 70 -17.58 -3.42 -21.44
N LEU A 71 -18.90 -3.61 -21.32
CA LEU A 71 -19.70 -2.98 -20.27
C LEU A 71 -19.21 -3.38 -18.88
N LEU A 72 -18.98 -4.68 -18.65
CA LEU A 72 -18.48 -5.17 -17.37
C LEU A 72 -17.11 -4.56 -17.03
N ALA A 73 -16.22 -4.42 -18.01
CA ALA A 73 -14.91 -3.79 -17.82
C ALA A 73 -15.05 -2.30 -17.45
N VAL A 74 -15.98 -1.57 -18.07
CA VAL A 74 -16.28 -0.18 -17.72
C VAL A 74 -16.77 -0.07 -16.28
N GLU A 75 -17.78 -0.86 -15.89
CA GLU A 75 -18.33 -0.85 -14.54
C GLU A 75 -17.28 -1.21 -13.46
N LEU A 76 -16.46 -2.23 -13.73
CA LEU A 76 -15.37 -2.62 -12.83
C LEU A 76 -14.31 -1.53 -12.71
N THR A 77 -13.97 -0.84 -13.80
CA THR A 77 -12.98 0.24 -13.79
C THR A 77 -13.46 1.43 -12.95
N GLU A 78 -14.73 1.83 -13.12
CA GLU A 78 -15.35 2.89 -12.31
C GLU A 78 -15.40 2.52 -10.81
N SER A 79 -15.74 1.26 -10.50
CA SER A 79 -15.73 0.77 -9.12
C SER A 79 -14.31 0.76 -8.54
N LEU A 80 -13.31 0.32 -9.30
CA LEU A 80 -11.91 0.33 -8.88
C LEU A 80 -11.40 1.74 -8.62
N HIS A 81 -11.76 2.72 -9.45
CA HIS A 81 -11.40 4.12 -9.21
C HIS A 81 -11.97 4.63 -7.88
N THR A 82 -13.22 4.29 -7.58
CA THR A 82 -13.86 4.60 -6.30
C THR A 82 -13.14 3.95 -5.12
N VAL A 83 -12.86 2.64 -5.22
CA VAL A 83 -12.14 1.88 -4.18
C VAL A 83 -10.73 2.43 -3.96
N HIS A 84 -10.02 2.77 -5.04
CA HIS A 84 -8.69 3.35 -4.97
C HIS A 84 -8.69 4.66 -4.19
N ARG A 85 -9.64 5.56 -4.47
CA ARG A 85 -9.79 6.81 -3.72
C ARG A 85 -10.05 6.58 -2.23
N VAL A 86 -10.87 5.59 -1.88
CA VAL A 86 -11.10 5.21 -0.48
C VAL A 86 -9.81 4.70 0.17
N ALA A 87 -9.02 3.90 -0.56
CA ALA A 87 -7.73 3.40 -0.08
C ALA A 87 -6.73 4.53 0.15
N GLU A 88 -6.59 5.48 -0.78
CA GLU A 88 -5.73 6.66 -0.62
C GLU A 88 -6.16 7.50 0.58
N SER A 89 -7.47 7.77 0.70
CA SER A 89 -8.03 8.52 1.82
C SER A 89 -7.72 7.88 3.17
N ARG A 90 -7.83 6.55 3.27
CA ARG A 90 -7.54 5.80 4.50
C ARG A 90 -6.05 5.72 4.78
N GLY A 91 -5.24 5.47 3.75
CA GLY A 91 -3.78 5.38 3.85
C GLY A 91 -3.16 6.68 4.35
N ALA A 92 -3.63 7.82 3.84
CA ALA A 92 -3.16 9.14 4.29
C ALA A 92 -3.45 9.46 5.76
N ARG A 93 -4.35 8.72 6.41
CA ARG A 93 -4.70 8.88 7.84
C ARG A 93 -3.95 7.92 8.77
N LEU A 94 -3.13 7.02 8.22
CA LEU A 94 -2.32 6.13 9.04
C LEU A 94 -1.12 6.90 9.59
N PRO A 95 -0.72 6.67 10.86
CA PRO A 95 0.51 7.26 11.38
C PRO A 95 1.70 6.75 10.55
N VAL A 96 2.65 7.65 10.28
CA VAL A 96 3.97 7.23 9.77
C VAL A 96 4.64 6.49 10.92
N ALA A 97 5.09 5.25 10.69
CA ALA A 97 5.95 4.60 11.66
C ALA A 97 7.26 5.37 11.68
N ASP A 98 7.55 6.06 12.78
CA ASP A 98 8.83 6.72 12.99
C ASP A 98 9.90 5.64 12.86
N GLY A 99 10.74 5.75 11.83
CA GLY A 99 11.89 4.87 11.66
C GLY A 99 12.76 5.02 12.89
N GLU A 100 13.14 3.89 13.47
CA GLU A 100 14.11 3.79 14.56
C GLU A 100 15.33 4.65 14.16
N ASP A 101 15.49 5.80 14.82
CA ASP A 101 16.77 6.49 14.86
C ASP A 101 17.72 5.49 15.49
N GLU A 102 18.49 4.78 14.67
CA GLU A 102 19.61 3.96 15.13
C GLU A 102 20.49 4.89 15.96
N ASP A 103 20.42 4.74 17.28
CA ASP A 103 21.34 5.34 18.22
C ASP A 103 22.75 5.03 17.70
N GLU A 104 23.44 6.04 17.14
CA GLU A 104 24.86 5.98 16.83
C GLU A 104 25.57 5.73 18.17
N ASP A 105 25.77 4.45 18.48
CA ASP A 105 26.68 3.95 19.50
C ASP A 105 28.07 4.52 19.17
N ASP A 106 28.44 5.61 19.84
CA ASP A 106 29.76 6.24 19.75
C ASP A 106 30.81 5.43 20.53
N GLY A 107 30.82 4.12 20.30
CA GLY A 107 31.93 3.24 20.65
C GLY A 107 33.16 3.59 19.80
N ARG A 108 33.94 4.59 20.22
CA ARG A 108 35.34 4.71 19.80
C ARG A 108 36.28 4.39 20.96
N GLU A 109 36.61 3.12 20.94
CA GLU A 109 37.74 2.40 21.52
C GLU A 109 39.01 3.24 21.67
N ASP A 110 39.47 3.34 22.92
CA ASP A 110 40.88 3.47 23.27
C ASP A 110 41.60 2.17 22.86
N ASP A 111 42.44 2.14 21.82
CA ASP A 111 43.63 1.26 21.78
C ASP A 111 44.66 1.65 20.70
N ASP A 112 45.61 2.52 21.05
CA ASP A 112 46.88 2.65 20.33
C ASP A 112 47.90 1.68 20.95
N ARG A 113 47.92 0.41 20.51
CA ARG A 113 49.11 -0.46 20.62
C ARG A 113 49.29 -1.37 19.40
N ILE A 114 50.14 -0.87 18.51
CA ILE A 114 50.95 -1.60 17.53
C ILE A 114 51.78 -2.70 18.25
N ASP A 115 51.75 -3.94 17.74
CA ASP A 115 52.94 -4.75 17.37
C ASP A 115 52.63 -6.25 17.08
N GLY A 116 53.25 -6.80 16.03
CA GLY A 116 53.49 -8.24 15.81
C GLY A 116 52.64 -8.88 14.71
N ASP A 117 53.07 -8.93 13.44
CA ASP A 117 54.10 -9.80 12.82
C ASP A 117 53.60 -11.21 12.44
N ALA A 118 53.77 -11.52 11.14
CA ALA A 118 53.83 -12.84 10.49
C ALA A 118 52.55 -13.73 10.55
N ASP A 119 52.14 -14.57 9.59
CA ASP A 119 52.73 -15.15 8.40
C ASP A 119 51.58 -15.83 7.59
N GLY A 120 51.78 -15.94 6.28
CA GLY A 120 51.37 -17.07 5.41
C GLY A 120 50.00 -17.75 5.55
N GLY A 121 49.21 -17.71 4.47
CA GLY A 121 48.15 -18.70 4.28
C GLY A 121 47.23 -18.48 3.09
N ASP A 122 47.67 -18.92 1.92
CA ASP A 122 46.88 -19.13 0.69
C ASP A 122 45.51 -19.79 0.97
N MET A 123 44.42 -19.19 0.48
CA MET A 123 43.07 -19.78 0.52
C MET A 123 42.57 -20.04 -0.91
N PRO A 124 42.21 -21.30 -1.26
CA PRO A 124 41.98 -21.70 -2.63
C PRO A 124 40.63 -21.26 -3.21
N ARG A 125 40.62 -21.21 -4.54
CA ARG A 125 39.49 -20.85 -5.42
C ARG A 125 38.28 -21.78 -5.29
N ALA A 126 37.14 -21.20 -5.65
CA ALA A 126 35.81 -21.77 -5.82
C ALA A 126 35.76 -23.21 -6.35
N ILE A 127 34.91 -24.03 -5.73
CA ILE A 127 34.48 -25.33 -6.25
C ILE A 127 33.29 -25.09 -7.19
N PRO A 128 33.38 -25.41 -8.49
CA PRO A 128 32.19 -25.45 -9.36
C PRO A 128 31.39 -26.73 -9.08
N ASN A 129 30.07 -26.60 -8.92
CA ASN A 129 29.16 -27.74 -8.77
C ASN A 129 29.01 -28.49 -10.12
N PRO A 130 29.34 -29.79 -10.20
CA PRO A 130 29.21 -30.58 -11.41
C PRO A 130 27.83 -31.26 -11.43
N GLY A 131 26.86 -30.65 -12.12
CA GLY A 131 25.50 -31.18 -12.06
C GLY A 131 24.49 -30.67 -13.07
N ALA A 132 24.84 -30.60 -14.36
CA ALA A 132 23.82 -30.70 -15.41
C ALA A 132 24.44 -31.04 -16.78
N PRO A 133 24.25 -32.26 -17.27
CA PRO A 133 24.07 -32.48 -18.70
C PRO A 133 22.66 -33.01 -18.99
N ALA A 134 21.99 -32.38 -19.95
CA ALA A 134 21.00 -33.06 -20.78
C ALA A 134 21.06 -32.47 -22.19
N THR A 135 21.77 -33.21 -23.02
CA THR A 135 21.84 -33.15 -24.48
C THR A 135 20.45 -33.12 -25.11
N ARG A 136 20.30 -32.40 -26.23
CA ARG A 136 19.31 -32.69 -27.26
C ARG A 136 20.03 -32.91 -28.58
#